data_AF-A0A3P6EN88-F1
#
_entry.id   AF-A0A3P6EN88-F1
#
_cell.length_a   1.000
_cell.length_b   1.000
_cell.length_c   1.000
_cell.angle_alpha   90.00
_cell.angle_beta   90.00
_cell.angle_gamma   90.00
#
_symmetry.space_group_name_H-M   'P 1'
#
loop_
_entity.id
_entity.type
_entity.pdbx_description
1 polymer ?
#
loop_
_entity_poly.entity_id
_entity_poly.type
_entity_poly.pdbx_seq_one_letter_code
_entity_poly.pdbx_strand_id
1 'polypeptide(L)'
;MKEVAAFLGHLNRFIKCGYGVATGGPLAWGLCYNKEMSPDQFYCDDYYKLTYPCTPGVSYYHVSPPTHAKLQFCQTGEALKVDLLSHPEYHEI
;
A
#
# COMPACT_ATOMS: atom_id res chain seq x y z
N MET A 1 20.04 -1.13 14.40
CA MET A 1 19.51 0.26 14.30
C MET A 1 19.46 0.81 12.87
N LYS A 2 20.47 0.57 12.00
CA LYS A 2 20.46 1.10 10.61
C LYS A 2 19.34 0.54 9.73
N GLU A 3 19.04 -0.76 9.85
CA GLU A 3 17.97 -1.43 9.10
C GLU A 3 16.60 -0.85 9.44
N VAL A 4 16.28 -0.75 10.74
CA VAL A 4 15.02 -0.15 11.22
C VAL A 4 14.87 1.30 10.73
N ALA A 5 15.93 2.10 10.81
CA ALA A 5 15.90 3.48 10.31
C ALA A 5 15.68 3.56 8.80
N ALA A 6 16.32 2.69 8.02
CA ALA A 6 16.13 2.63 6.57
C ALA A 6 14.72 2.18 6.18
N PHE A 7 14.20 1.15 6.86
CA PHE A 7 12.84 0.64 6.68
C PHE A 7 11.80 1.72 6.97
N LEU A 8 11.84 2.33 8.15
CA LEU A 8 10.91 3.40 8.52
C LEU A 8 11.06 4.65 7.65
N GLY A 9 12.30 5.02 7.29
CA GLY A 9 12.56 6.14 6.39
C GLY A 9 11.98 5.92 4.99
N HIS A 10 12.07 4.69 4.46
CA HIS A 10 11.48 4.34 3.17
C HIS A 10 9.95 4.36 3.23
N LEU A 11 9.36 3.75 4.26
CA LEU A 11 7.91 3.78 4.49
C LEU A 11 7.40 5.22 4.55
N ASN A 12 8.01 6.06 5.39
CA ASN A 12 7.61 7.45 5.61
C ASN A 12 7.62 8.30 4.33
N ARG A 13 8.29 7.90 3.26
CA ARG A 13 8.18 8.61 1.97
C ARG A 13 6.76 8.56 1.42
N PHE A 14 6.09 7.43 1.58
CA PHE A 14 4.78 7.13 0.99
C PHE A 14 3.63 7.52 1.92
N ILE A 15 3.78 7.25 3.22
CA ILE A 15 2.72 7.45 4.24
C ILE A 15 2.88 8.73 5.07
N LYS A 16 3.52 9.79 4.55
CA LYS A 16 3.67 11.06 5.29
C LYS A 16 2.59 12.08 4.94
N CYS A 17 2.26 12.92 5.91
CA CYS A 17 1.45 14.14 5.71
C CYS A 17 2.21 15.43 6.10
N GLY A 18 3.52 15.32 6.37
CA GLY A 18 4.34 16.47 6.74
C GLY A 18 4.50 17.49 5.61
N TYR A 19 4.32 18.76 5.96
CA TYR A 19 4.43 19.92 5.08
C TYR A 19 5.36 20.98 5.69
N GLY A 20 5.64 22.06 4.97
CA GLY A 20 6.73 23.01 5.30
C GLY A 20 6.65 23.64 6.69
N VAL A 21 5.47 23.77 7.29
CA VAL A 21 5.28 24.38 8.63
C VAL A 21 4.68 23.40 9.64
N ALA A 22 4.75 22.10 9.38
CA ALA A 22 4.32 21.08 10.32
C ALA A 22 5.20 21.10 11.59
N THR A 23 4.59 20.93 12.76
CA THR A 23 5.31 20.89 14.05
C THR A 23 6.38 19.79 14.03
N GLY A 24 7.62 20.11 14.37
CA GLY A 24 8.74 19.15 14.29
C GLY A 24 9.29 18.92 12.87
N GLY A 25 8.77 19.63 11.87
CA GLY A 25 9.23 19.59 10.48
C GLY A 25 8.57 18.47 9.64
N PRO A 26 8.79 18.47 8.31
CA PRO A 26 8.07 17.60 7.38
C PRO A 26 8.40 16.10 7.53
N LEU A 27 9.51 15.75 8.21
CA LEU A 27 9.92 14.36 8.44
C LEU A 27 9.37 13.77 9.75
N ALA A 28 8.80 14.60 10.63
CA ALA A 28 8.22 14.15 11.89
C ALA A 28 6.83 13.52 11.74
N TRP A 29 6.22 13.63 10.56
CA TRP A 29 4.83 13.24 10.26
C TRP A 29 4.76 12.04 9.32
N GLY A 30 5.54 11.00 9.63
CA GLY A 30 5.42 9.68 8.99
C GLY A 30 4.22 8.89 9.51
N LEU A 31 3.87 7.79 8.85
CA LEU A 31 2.75 6.91 9.22
C LEU A 31 1.38 7.61 9.37
N CYS A 32 1.16 8.71 8.64
CA CYS A 32 -0.03 9.56 8.75
C CYS A 32 -1.19 9.06 7.87
N TYR A 33 -0.89 8.40 6.76
CA TYR A 33 -1.89 7.78 5.88
C TYR A 33 -1.75 6.26 5.91
N ASN A 34 -2.87 5.54 5.89
CA ASN A 34 -2.94 4.08 5.81
C ASN A 34 -3.48 3.58 4.45
N LYS A 35 -3.95 4.51 3.59
CA LYS A 35 -4.42 4.23 2.23
C LYS A 35 -4.10 5.38 1.27
N GLU A 36 -4.21 5.09 -0.02
CA GLU A 36 -4.04 6.10 -1.06
C GLU A 36 -5.17 7.14 -1.01
N MET A 37 -4.82 8.43 -1.03
CA MET A 37 -5.79 9.53 -0.85
C MET A 37 -6.52 9.93 -2.14
N SER A 38 -5.95 9.63 -3.31
CA SER A 38 -6.51 10.00 -4.63
C SER A 38 -6.17 8.98 -5.71
N PRO A 39 -6.64 7.71 -5.60
CA PRO A 39 -6.36 6.70 -6.60
C PRO A 39 -6.98 7.06 -7.95
N ASP A 40 -6.20 6.92 -9.02
CA ASP A 40 -6.62 7.20 -10.39
C ASP A 40 -7.24 5.97 -11.10
N GLN A 41 -7.10 4.79 -10.50
CA GLN A 41 -7.54 3.51 -11.03
C GLN A 41 -7.82 2.50 -9.91
N PHE A 42 -8.54 1.42 -10.22
CA PHE A 42 -8.85 0.34 -9.27
C PHE A 42 -7.69 -0.66 -9.06
N TYR A 43 -6.59 -0.51 -9.80
CA TYR A 43 -5.40 -1.38 -9.78
C TYR A 43 -5.69 -2.87 -10.00
N CYS A 44 -6.80 -3.18 -10.68
CA CYS A 44 -7.09 -4.50 -11.23
C CYS A 44 -6.50 -4.59 -12.64
N ASP A 45 -5.30 -5.15 -12.75
CA ASP A 45 -4.66 -5.40 -14.05
C ASP A 45 -4.94 -6.83 -14.54
N ASP A 46 -5.26 -6.97 -15.82
CA ASP A 46 -5.61 -8.24 -16.46
C ASP A 46 -4.40 -9.16 -16.71
N TYR A 47 -3.17 -8.66 -16.57
CA TYR A 47 -1.95 -9.42 -16.85
C TYR A 47 -1.90 -10.76 -16.08
N TYR A 48 -2.36 -10.78 -14.83
CA TYR A 48 -2.37 -11.98 -13.97
C TYR A 48 -3.74 -12.64 -13.82
N LYS A 49 -4.73 -12.34 -14.67
CA LYS A 49 -6.13 -12.80 -14.46
C LYS A 49 -6.33 -14.31 -14.37
N LEU A 50 -5.43 -15.12 -14.95
CA LEU A 50 -5.52 -16.58 -14.92
C LEU A 50 -5.13 -17.17 -13.57
N THR A 51 -4.22 -16.51 -12.85
CA THR A 51 -3.75 -16.94 -11.52
C THR A 51 -4.43 -16.14 -10.40
N TYR A 52 -4.70 -14.86 -10.65
CA TYR A 52 -5.25 -13.90 -9.70
C TYR A 52 -6.38 -13.12 -10.38
N PRO A 53 -7.59 -13.70 -10.50
CA PRO A 53 -8.74 -13.00 -11.04
C PRO A 53 -9.09 -11.82 -10.14
N CYS A 54 -9.54 -10.72 -10.73
CA CYS A 54 -9.99 -9.60 -9.92
C CYS A 54 -11.33 -9.92 -9.26
N THR A 55 -11.39 -9.73 -7.95
CA THR A 55 -12.63 -9.85 -7.19
C THR A 55 -13.58 -8.70 -7.57
N PRO A 56 -14.83 -8.99 -7.98
CA PRO A 56 -15.81 -7.95 -8.32
C PRO A 56 -16.08 -7.01 -7.15
N GLY A 57 -16.11 -5.70 -7.41
CA GLY A 57 -16.36 -4.68 -6.38
C GLY A 57 -15.17 -4.37 -5.47
N VAL A 58 -14.01 -4.98 -5.73
CA VAL A 58 -12.79 -4.81 -4.94
C VAL A 58 -11.79 -3.90 -5.65
N SER A 59 -11.14 -3.04 -4.88
CA SER A 59 -10.12 -2.10 -5.31
C SER A 59 -8.78 -2.37 -4.60
N TYR A 60 -7.68 -2.44 -5.36
CA TYR A 60 -6.35 -2.74 -4.82
C TYR A 60 -5.53 -1.46 -4.58
N TYR A 61 -6.11 -0.51 -3.86
CA TYR A 61 -5.44 0.75 -3.51
C TYR A 61 -4.25 0.48 -2.58
N HIS A 62 -3.15 1.21 -2.76
CA HIS A 62 -1.94 1.02 -1.96
C HIS A 62 -1.21 2.34 -1.75
N VAL A 63 -0.60 2.53 -0.59
CA VAL A 63 0.07 3.81 -0.28
C VAL A 63 1.34 4.06 -1.11
N SER A 64 1.85 3.01 -1.74
CA SER A 64 2.84 3.12 -2.81
C SER A 64 2.20 2.49 -4.04
N PRO A 65 2.01 3.21 -5.15
CA PRO A 65 1.48 2.63 -6.39
C PRO A 65 2.61 2.01 -7.23
N PRO A 66 2.78 0.67 -7.26
CA PRO A 66 3.50 0.01 -8.34
C PRO A 66 2.55 -0.29 -9.50
N THR A 67 3.14 -0.48 -10.68
CA THR A 67 2.47 -0.94 -11.90
C THR A 67 1.79 -2.32 -11.75
N HIS A 68 1.98 -3.03 -10.62
CA HIS A 68 1.46 -4.37 -10.36
C HIS A 68 0.96 -4.56 -8.90
N ALA A 69 0.16 -3.63 -8.37
CA ALA A 69 -0.34 -3.69 -6.99
C ALA A 69 -1.08 -5.00 -6.67
N LYS A 70 -1.95 -5.48 -7.57
CA LYS A 70 -2.69 -6.76 -7.38
C LYS A 70 -1.75 -7.95 -7.12
N LEU A 71 -0.65 -8.07 -7.86
CA LEU A 71 0.28 -9.19 -7.67
C LEU A 71 0.86 -9.19 -6.25
N GLN A 72 1.14 -8.01 -5.70
CA GLN A 72 1.67 -7.88 -4.35
C GLN A 72 0.65 -8.28 -3.29
N PHE A 73 -0.63 -7.90 -3.43
CA PHE A 73 -1.69 -8.38 -2.54
C PHE A 73 -1.75 -9.91 -2.53
N CYS A 74 -1.66 -10.53 -3.70
CA CYS A 74 -1.71 -11.99 -3.83
C CYS A 74 -0.51 -12.68 -3.18
N GLN A 75 0.71 -12.24 -3.52
CA GLN A 75 1.95 -12.79 -2.95
C GLN A 75 2.02 -12.58 -1.43
N THR A 76 1.55 -11.43 -0.95
CA THR A 76 1.50 -11.12 0.48
C THR A 76 0.45 -11.99 1.17
N GLY A 77 -0.72 -12.18 0.55
CA GLY A 77 -1.77 -13.03 1.07
C GLY A 77 -1.35 -14.50 1.17
N GLU A 78 -0.62 -15.01 0.17
CA GLU A 78 -0.04 -16.34 0.18
C GLU A 78 1.01 -16.50 1.30
N ALA A 79 1.91 -15.52 1.44
CA ALA A 79 2.94 -15.54 2.47
C ALA A 79 2.36 -15.45 3.89
N LEU A 80 1.32 -14.63 4.09
CA LEU A 80 0.65 -14.45 5.39
C LEU A 80 -0.47 -15.46 5.64
N LYS A 81 -0.84 -16.26 4.64
CA LYS A 81 -1.99 -17.19 4.65
C LYS A 81 -3.32 -16.50 4.95
N VAL A 82 -3.53 -15.33 4.33
CA VAL A 82 -4.74 -14.51 4.46
C VAL A 82 -5.24 -14.17 3.05
N ASP A 83 -6.57 -14.16 2.85
CA ASP A 83 -7.16 -13.80 1.55
C ASP A 83 -7.18 -12.28 1.33
N LEU A 84 -6.03 -11.74 0.92
CA LEU A 84 -5.90 -10.33 0.57
C LEU A 84 -6.44 -9.98 -0.83
N LEU A 85 -6.80 -10.97 -1.65
CA LEU A 85 -7.35 -10.75 -2.99
C LEU A 85 -8.85 -10.43 -2.92
N SER A 86 -9.58 -11.13 -2.05
CA SER A 86 -10.99 -10.84 -1.81
C SER A 86 -11.20 -9.79 -0.70
N HIS A 87 -10.24 -9.69 0.23
CA HIS A 87 -10.29 -8.78 1.37
C HIS A 87 -9.06 -7.86 1.47
N PRO A 88 -8.83 -6.93 0.51
CA PRO A 88 -7.69 -6.03 0.57
C PRO A 88 -7.78 -5.03 1.74
N GLU A 89 -8.96 -4.84 2.35
CA GLU A 89 -9.14 -4.00 3.55
C GLU A 89 -8.30 -4.46 4.74
N TYR A 90 -7.87 -5.73 4.78
CA TYR A 90 -6.95 -6.21 5.81
C TYR A 90 -5.56 -5.57 5.74
N HIS A 91 -5.24 -4.87 4.66
CA HIS A 91 -4.01 -4.10 4.53
C HIS A 91 -4.13 -2.65 5.05
N GLU A 92 -5.36 -2.17 5.34
CA GLU A 92 -5.65 -0.78 5.76
C GLU A 92 -5.62 -0.59 7.30
N ILE A 93 -4.65 -1.20 7.98
CA ILE A 93 -4.52 -1.15 9.45
C ILE A 93 -3.74 0.08 9.91
#